data_AF-A0A5K0ZFM5-F1
#
_entry.id   AF-A0A5K0ZFM5-F1
#
_cell.length_a   1.000
_cell.length_b   1.000
_cell.length_c   1.000
_cell.angle_alpha   90.00
_cell.angle_beta   90.00
_cell.angle_gamma   90.00
#
_symmetry.space_group_name_H-M   'P 1'
#
loop_
_entity.id
_entity.type
_entity.pdbx_description
1 polymer ?
#
loop_
_entity_poly.entity_id
_entity_poly.type
_entity_poly.pdbx_seq_one_letter_code
_entity_poly.pdbx_strand_id
1 'polypeptide(L)' 'VLEPSLARGNRVMVFCNTLNSSRAVDHFLSESKVYTVNYHGEVPAEQ' A
#
# COMPACT_ATOMS: atom_id res chain seq x y z
N VAL A 1 -2.85 -8.42 -11.28
CA VAL A 1 -2.02 -9.17 -10.28
C VAL A 1 -2.69 -9.23 -8.91
N LEU A 2 -3.25 -8.13 -8.39
CA LEU A 2 -3.92 -8.11 -7.07
C LEU A 2 -5.37 -8.62 -7.08
N GLU A 3 -6.07 -8.52 -8.22
CA GLU A 3 -7.50 -8.83 -8.32
C GLU A 3 -7.88 -10.25 -7.87
N PRO A 4 -7.10 -11.32 -8.18
CA PRO A 4 -7.46 -12.66 -7.73
C PRO A 4 -7.40 -12.81 -6.20
N SER A 5 -6.43 -12.16 -5.55
CA SER A 5 -6.29 -12.23 -4.09
C SER A 5 -7.33 -11.37 -3.39
N LEU A 6 -7.65 -10.20 -3.95
CA LEU A 6 -8.68 -9.31 -3.42
C LEU A 6 -10.08 -9.94 -3.50
N ALA A 7 -10.41 -10.59 -4.63
CA ALA A 7 -11.68 -11.29 -4.81
C ALA A 7 -11.90 -12.43 -3.79
N ARG A 8 -10.81 -13.01 -3.26
CA ARG A 8 -10.84 -14.04 -2.21
C ARG A 8 -10.85 -13.47 -0.79
N GLY A 9 -10.83 -12.14 -0.62
CA GLY A 9 -10.76 -11.48 0.68
C GLY A 9 -9.39 -11.63 1.38
N ASN A 10 -8.35 -12.04 0.65
CA ASN A 10 -7.01 -12.20 1.22
C ASN A 10 -6.37 -10.84 1.49
N ARG A 11 -5.62 -10.75 2.59
CA ARG A 11 -4.71 -9.62 2.83
C ARG A 11 -3.44 -9.80 2.02
N VAL A 12 -2.95 -8.71 1.42
CA VAL A 12 -1.72 -8.70 0.61
C VAL A 12 -0.75 -7.68 1.18
N MET A 13 0.54 -8.03 1.19
CA MET A 13 1.63 -7.13 1.54
C MET A 13 2.39 -6.76 0.27
N VAL A 14 2.65 -5.46 0.07
CA VAL A 14 3.42 -4.95 -1.08
C VAL A 14 4.70 -4.34 -0.55
N PHE A 15 5.84 -4.84 -1.02
CA PHE A 15 7.15 -4.32 -0.65
C PHE A 15 7.63 -3.32 -1.71
N CYS A 16 8.12 -2.17 -1.25
CA CYS A 16 8.64 -1.12 -2.09
C CYS A 16 10.07 -0.77 -1.65
N ASN A 17 11.00 -0.69 -2.61
CA ASN A 17 12.40 -0.35 -2.32
C ASN A 17 12.61 1.12 -1.95
N THR A 18 11.69 2.01 -2.36
CA THR A 18 11.77 3.45 -2.08
C THR A 18 10.43 3.98 -1.57
N LEU A 19 10.47 5.08 -0.81
CA LEU A 19 9.26 5.76 -0.34
C LEU A 19 8.40 6.27 -1.50
N ASN A 20 9.02 6.73 -2.59
CA ASN A 20 8.31 7.18 -3.78
C ASN A 20 7.53 6.04 -4.44
N SER A 21 8.11 4.85 -4.48
CA SER A 21 7.40 3.65 -4.97
C SER A 21 6.21 3.30 -4.07
N SER A 22 6.37 3.39 -2.75
CA SER A 22 5.26 3.17 -1.80
C SER A 22 4.12 4.18 -2.00
N ARG A 23 4.44 5.47 -2.14
CA ARG A 23 3.44 6.53 -2.41
C ARG A 23 2.69 6.33 -3.72
N ALA A 24 3.39 5.95 -4.79
CA ALA A 24 2.77 5.69 -6.09
C ALA A 24 1.80 4.50 -6.03
N VAL A 25 2.18 3.42 -5.34
CA VAL A 25 1.32 2.26 -5.14
C VAL A 25 0.10 2.62 -4.30
N ASP A 26 0.29 3.36 -3.22
CA ASP A 26 -0.80 3.79 -2.34
C ASP A 26 -1.85 4.63 -3.10
N HIS A 27 -1.38 5.61 -3.88
CA HIS A 27 -2.26 6.43 -4.72
C HIS A 27 -3.08 5.58 -5.69
N PHE A 28 -2.42 4.69 -6.43
CA PHE A 28 -3.09 3.81 -7.39
C PHE A 28 -4.14 2.90 -6.73
N LEU A 29 -3.83 2.35 -5.55
CA LEU A 29 -4.73 1.47 -4.82
C LEU A 29 -5.91 2.25 -4.23
N SER A 30 -5.67 3.47 -3.75
CA SER A 30 -6.71 4.39 -3.28
C SER A 30 -7.71 4.74 -4.40
N GLU A 31 -7.22 5.08 -5.60
CA GLU A 31 -8.08 5.32 -6.78
C GLU A 31 -8.90 4.07 -7.15
N SER A 32 -8.34 2.89 -6.93
CA SER A 32 -9.00 1.61 -7.14
C SER A 32 -9.93 1.19 -6.00
N LYS A 33 -10.16 2.06 -5.01
CA LYS A 33 -10.98 1.82 -3.81
C LYS A 33 -10.50 0.63 -2.96
N VAL A 34 -9.20 0.37 -2.98
CA VAL A 34 -8.56 -0.65 -2.14
C VAL A 34 -7.97 0.05 -0.92
N TYR A 35 -8.41 -0.34 0.27
CA TYR A 35 -7.88 0.21 1.52
C TYR A 35 -6.49 -0.37 1.84
N THR A 36 -5.55 0.52 2.15
CA THR A 36 -4.13 0.21 2.38
C THR A 36 -3.66 0.75 3.72
N VAL A 37 -2.65 0.11 4.28
CA VAL A 37 -1.86 0.62 5.41
C VAL A 37 -0.41 0.63 4.96
N ASN A 38 0.24 1.80 5.04
CA ASN A 38 1.63 1.95 4.62
C ASN A 38 2.55 1.91 5.84
N TYR A 39 3.61 1.11 5.74
CA TYR A 39 4.69 1.06 6.72
C TYR A 39 5.97 1.55 6.05
N HIS A 40 6.52 2.66 6.52
CA HIS A 40 7.82 3.16 6.08
C HIS A 40 8.67 3.59 7.28
N GLY A 41 9.97 3.34 7.23
CA GLY A 41 10.93 3.89 8.19
C GLY A 41 11.12 5.38 7.91
N GLU A 42 11.13 6.21 8.96
CA GLU A 42 11.12 7.69 8.95
C GLU A 42 9.75 8.39 8.87
N VAL A 43 8.69 7.89 9.52
CA VAL A 43 7.63 8.80 10.01
C VAL A 43 8.16 9.42 11.30
N PRO A 44 8.49 10.72 11.38
CA PRO A 44 8.70 11.37 12.67
C PRO A 44 7.38 11.25 13.43
N ALA A 45 7.43 10.84 14.70
CA ALA A 45 6.26 11.00 15.56
C ALA A 45 5.90 12.49 15.53
N GLU A 46 4.70 12.84 15.08
CA GLU A 46 4.14 14.16 15.35
C GLU A 46 4.15 14.33 16.87
N GLN A 47 4.90 15.33 17.35
CA GLN A 47 5.01 15.70 18.75
C GLN A 47 3.90 16.69 19.11
#